data_AF-A0A6I3HNK7-F1
#
_entry.id   AF-A0A6I3HNK7-F1
#
_cell.length_a   1.000
_cell.length_b   1.000
_cell.length_c   1.000
_cell.angle_alpha   90.00
_cell.angle_beta   90.00
_cell.angle_gamma   90.00
#
_symmetry.space_group_name_H-M   'P 1'
#
loop_
_entity.id
_entity.type
_entity.pdbx_description
1 polymer ?
#
loop_
_entity_poly.entity_id
_entity_poly.type
_entity_poly.pdbx_seq_one_letter_code
_entity_poly.pdbx_strand_id
1 'polypeptide(L)'
;MSQKPPLWALAWNDQRMELQPFATLTLAVAADGLYMLGATPAGTRIVQEINEARIEGPRLSASLVGHAAADWLAIDAQGVGTFDIRMTLMTDDGAPIYLAYKGRADWSSGMGKAPVYVGMEFEAGDERY
;
A
#
# COMPACT_ATOMS: atom_id res chain seq x y z
N MET A 1 -33.23 -44.46 -11.93
CA MET A 1 -32.07 -44.54 -11.02
C MET A 1 -31.28 -43.26 -11.20
N SER A 2 -31.31 -42.34 -10.22
CA SER A 2 -30.58 -41.07 -10.30
C SER A 2 -29.19 -41.27 -9.72
N GLN A 3 -28.13 -41.11 -10.53
CA GLN A 3 -26.76 -41.20 -10.04
C GLN A 3 -26.45 -40.00 -9.14
N LYS A 4 -26.00 -40.29 -7.92
CA LYS A 4 -25.49 -39.28 -6.99
C LYS A 4 -24.16 -38.74 -7.57
N PRO A 5 -23.95 -37.41 -7.60
CA PRO A 5 -22.73 -36.84 -8.16
C PRO A 5 -21.49 -37.32 -7.38
N PRO A 6 -20.32 -37.43 -8.03
CA PRO A 6 -19.10 -37.94 -7.41
C PRO A 6 -18.56 -36.99 -6.34
N LEU A 7 -17.91 -37.54 -5.33
CA LEU A 7 -17.41 -36.84 -4.13
C LEU A 7 -16.49 -35.65 -4.41
N TRP A 8 -15.83 -35.59 -5.58
CA TRP A 8 -14.98 -34.47 -5.98
C TRP A 8 -15.77 -33.22 -6.42
N ALA A 9 -17.06 -33.36 -6.75
CA ALA A 9 -17.92 -32.26 -7.15
C ALA A 9 -18.35 -31.35 -5.97
N LEU A 10 -18.03 -31.74 -4.73
CA LEU A 10 -18.42 -31.04 -3.50
C LEU A 10 -17.25 -30.33 -2.78
N ALA A 11 -16.05 -30.29 -3.37
CA ALA A 11 -14.84 -29.82 -2.67
C ALA A 11 -14.17 -28.58 -3.28
N TRP A 12 -14.92 -27.76 -4.04
CA TRP A 12 -14.54 -26.36 -4.22
C TRP A 12 -15.26 -25.56 -3.14
N ASN A 13 -14.57 -25.37 -2.02
CA ASN A 13 -15.03 -24.46 -0.99
C ASN A 13 -15.13 -23.08 -1.65
N ASP A 14 -16.35 -22.57 -1.87
CA ASP A 14 -16.63 -21.18 -2.28
C ASP A 14 -16.25 -20.23 -1.14
N GLN A 15 -14.97 -20.24 -0.77
CA GLN A 15 -14.39 -19.26 0.15
C GLN A 15 -14.25 -17.98 -0.65
N ARG A 16 -15.34 -17.22 -0.71
CA ARG A 16 -15.33 -15.89 -1.30
C ARG A 16 -14.37 -15.01 -0.53
N MET A 17 -13.57 -14.25 -1.27
CA MET A 17 -12.72 -13.23 -0.68
C MET A 17 -13.61 -12.09 -0.17
N GLU A 18 -13.54 -11.82 1.13
CA GLU A 18 -14.23 -10.69 1.75
C GLU A 18 -13.19 -9.67 2.23
N LEU A 19 -13.43 -8.39 1.92
CA LEU A 19 -12.61 -7.28 2.40
C LEU A 19 -13.33 -6.61 3.57
N GLN A 20 -12.69 -6.60 4.73
CA GLN A 20 -13.13 -5.82 5.88
C GLN A 20 -12.34 -4.52 5.94
N PRO A 21 -12.98 -3.34 5.95
CA PRO A 21 -12.28 -2.08 6.13
C PRO A 21 -11.45 -2.11 7.41
N PHE A 22 -10.15 -1.82 7.28
CA PHE A 22 -9.21 -1.86 8.40
C PHE A 22 -8.98 -0.46 8.98
N ALA A 23 -8.49 0.46 8.17
CA ALA A 23 -8.18 1.84 8.51
C ALA A 23 -8.11 2.71 7.25
N THR A 24 -8.11 4.03 7.43
CA THR A 24 -7.81 5.02 6.38
C THR A 24 -6.43 5.60 6.65
N LEU A 25 -5.55 5.60 5.65
CA LEU A 25 -4.26 6.28 5.69
C LEU A 25 -4.34 7.57 4.87
N THR A 26 -4.10 8.71 5.51
CA THR A 26 -3.97 10.02 4.88
C THR A 26 -2.51 10.46 4.93
N LEU A 27 -1.99 10.99 3.83
CA LEU A 27 -0.59 11.33 3.63
C LEU A 27 -0.46 12.77 3.13
N ALA A 28 0.59 13.47 3.54
CA ALA A 28 1.08 14.67 2.86
C ALA A 28 2.53 14.47 2.41
N VAL A 29 2.84 15.02 1.25
CA VAL A 29 4.17 14.94 0.65
C VAL A 29 4.94 16.24 0.90
N ALA A 30 6.26 16.12 1.09
CA ALA A 30 7.11 17.29 1.27
C ALA A 30 7.20 18.10 -0.03
N ALA A 31 6.94 19.41 0.05
CA ALA A 31 6.98 20.30 -1.10
C ALA A 31 8.39 20.44 -1.71
N ASP A 32 9.42 20.30 -0.88
CA ASP A 32 10.85 20.32 -1.24
C ASP A 32 11.48 18.93 -1.39
N GLY A 33 10.72 17.87 -1.11
CA GLY A 33 11.18 16.47 -1.16
C GLY A 33 10.84 15.73 -2.45
N LEU A 34 10.71 16.44 -3.57
CA LEU A 34 10.46 15.85 -4.89
C LEU A 34 11.76 15.75 -5.70
N TYR A 35 12.19 14.53 -6.00
CA TYR A 35 13.39 14.27 -6.79
C TYR A 35 13.03 13.51 -8.07
N MET A 36 13.20 14.19 -9.20
CA MET A 36 13.00 13.63 -10.54
C MET A 36 14.30 13.03 -11.04
N LEU A 37 14.45 11.70 -10.93
CA LEU A 37 15.64 11.00 -11.42
C LEU A 37 15.60 10.79 -12.94
N GLY A 38 14.40 10.80 -13.53
CA GLY A 38 14.22 10.59 -14.96
C GLY A 38 14.33 9.10 -15.34
N ALA A 39 14.84 8.82 -16.54
CA ALA A 39 14.90 7.45 -17.05
C ALA A 39 15.93 6.59 -16.28
N THR A 40 15.48 5.45 -15.77
CA THR A 40 16.30 4.42 -15.11
C THR A 40 15.94 3.04 -15.65
N PRO A 41 16.70 1.97 -15.32
CA PRO A 41 16.31 0.60 -15.68
C PRO A 41 14.94 0.16 -15.14
N ALA A 42 14.43 0.83 -14.10
CA ALA A 42 13.10 0.57 -13.55
C ALA A 42 11.98 1.38 -14.24
N GLY A 43 12.29 2.23 -15.22
CA GLY A 43 11.38 3.21 -15.81
C GLY A 43 11.70 4.64 -15.38
N THR A 44 10.77 5.57 -15.63
CA THR A 44 10.86 6.94 -15.11
C THR A 44 10.76 6.91 -13.60
N ARG A 45 11.84 7.30 -12.91
CA ARG A 45 11.97 7.25 -11.46
C ARG A 45 11.68 8.61 -10.84
N ILE A 46 10.81 8.60 -9.84
CA ILE A 46 10.49 9.73 -8.99
C ILE A 46 10.67 9.27 -7.54
N VAL A 47 11.34 10.08 -6.72
CA VAL A 47 11.37 9.90 -5.28
C VAL A 47 10.63 11.06 -4.65
N GLN A 48 9.56 10.78 -3.92
CA GLN A 48 8.74 11.77 -3.24
C GLN A 48 8.75 11.51 -1.74
N GLU A 49 9.36 12.40 -0.98
CA GLU A 49 9.35 12.34 0.48
C GLU A 49 7.94 12.61 1.01
N ILE A 50 7.61 11.95 2.12
CA ILE A 50 6.36 12.04 2.86
C ILE A 50 6.68 12.69 4.21
N ASN A 51 6.06 13.82 4.51
CA ASN A 51 6.32 14.56 5.75
C ASN A 51 5.20 14.44 6.78
N GLU A 52 4.02 14.00 6.37
CA GLU A 52 2.90 13.72 7.28
C GLU A 52 2.22 12.41 6.86
N ALA A 53 1.86 11.59 7.84
CA ALA A 53 0.96 10.47 7.64
C ALA A 53 0.13 10.24 8.90
N ARG A 54 -1.14 9.89 8.71
CA ARG A 54 -2.08 9.53 9.76
C ARG A 54 -2.88 8.32 9.30
N ILE A 55 -2.79 7.22 10.04
CA ILE A 55 -3.64 6.05 9.85
C ILE A 55 -4.68 6.00 10.96
N GLU A 56 -5.95 5.83 10.60
CA GLU A 56 -7.08 5.84 11.53
C GLU A 56 -8.06 4.73 11.22
N GLY A 57 -8.27 3.86 12.21
CA GLY A 57 -9.27 2.80 12.17
C GLY A 57 -9.55 2.27 13.58
N PRO A 58 -10.58 1.42 13.75
CA PRO A 58 -11.00 0.95 15.07
C PRO A 58 -9.93 0.19 15.87
N ARG A 59 -8.92 -0.38 15.19
CA ARG A 59 -7.84 -1.18 15.79
C ARG A 59 -6.47 -0.52 15.70
N LEU A 60 -6.34 0.59 14.98
CA LEU A 60 -5.05 1.22 14.72
C LEU A 60 -5.24 2.72 14.50
N SER A 61 -4.66 3.51 15.39
CA SER A 61 -4.48 4.96 15.24
C SER A 61 -3.01 5.26 15.43
N ALA A 62 -2.35 5.78 14.39
CA ALA A 62 -0.93 6.07 14.42
C ALA A 62 -0.57 7.23 13.48
N SER A 63 0.52 7.91 13.80
CA SER A 63 1.02 9.05 13.03
C SER A 63 2.49 8.84 12.63
N LEU A 64 2.90 9.43 11.51
CA LEU A 64 4.28 9.39 11.04
C LEU A 64 5.25 9.87 12.13
N VAL A 65 6.37 9.16 12.28
CA VAL A 65 7.52 9.61 13.07
C VAL A 65 8.82 9.47 12.28
N GLY A 66 9.74 10.40 12.54
CA GLY A 66 11.02 10.47 11.84
C GLY A 66 10.89 11.03 10.42
N HIS A 67 11.99 10.93 9.66
CA HIS A 67 12.13 11.51 8.32
C HIS A 67 12.33 10.45 7.23
N ALA A 68 12.49 9.18 7.62
CA ALA A 68 12.70 8.08 6.69
C ALA A 68 11.36 7.61 6.10
N ALA A 69 10.75 8.45 5.28
CA ALA A 69 9.50 8.16 4.62
C ALA A 69 9.45 8.77 3.21
N ALA A 70 9.24 7.91 2.21
CA ALA A 70 9.13 8.32 0.82
C ALA A 70 8.42 7.25 -0.03
N ASP A 71 7.98 7.68 -1.21
CA ASP A 71 7.65 6.80 -2.32
C ASP A 71 8.79 6.77 -3.32
N TRP A 72 9.25 5.56 -3.65
CA TRP A 72 10.09 5.30 -4.80
C TRP A 72 9.19 4.84 -5.96
N LEU A 73 8.56 5.80 -6.62
CA LEU A 73 7.69 5.59 -7.77
C LEU A 73 8.51 5.29 -9.03
N ALA A 74 8.07 4.28 -9.78
CA ALA A 74 8.55 4.00 -11.12
C ALA A 74 7.38 3.98 -12.11
N ILE A 75 7.56 4.61 -13.27
CA ILE A 75 6.56 4.60 -14.35
C ILE A 75 7.19 3.96 -15.57
N ASP A 76 6.59 2.88 -16.07
CA ASP A 76 7.06 2.19 -17.26
C ASP A 76 6.66 2.89 -18.57
N ALA A 77 7.12 2.37 -19.70
CA ALA A 77 6.86 2.94 -21.02
C ALA A 77 5.37 2.84 -21.45
N GLN A 78 4.57 2.01 -20.76
CA GLN A 78 3.15 1.83 -20.99
C GLN A 78 2.31 2.75 -20.08
N GLY A 79 2.95 3.50 -19.18
CA GLY A 79 2.26 4.38 -18.23
C GLY A 79 1.76 3.65 -16.98
N VAL A 80 2.26 2.46 -16.67
CA VAL A 80 1.94 1.78 -15.42
C VAL A 80 2.85 2.32 -14.31
N GLY A 81 2.24 2.92 -13.29
CA GLY A 81 2.93 3.33 -12.07
C GLY A 81 3.14 2.15 -11.13
N THR A 82 4.35 2.00 -10.61
CA THR A 82 4.72 1.06 -9.54
C THR A 82 5.18 1.85 -8.33
N PHE A 83 4.43 1.72 -7.25
CA PHE A 83 4.65 2.39 -5.97
C PHE A 83 5.47 1.50 -5.04
N ASP A 84 6.40 2.09 -4.29
CA ASP A 84 7.17 1.42 -3.25
C ASP A 84 7.41 2.38 -2.10
N ILE A 85 6.59 2.28 -1.05
CA ILE A 85 6.57 3.22 0.08
C ILE A 85 7.03 2.50 1.34
N ARG A 86 7.78 3.22 2.17
CA ARG A 86 8.18 2.80 3.52
C ARG A 86 8.02 3.99 4.47
N MET A 87 7.55 3.73 5.69
CA MET A 87 7.49 4.71 6.76
C MET A 87 7.47 4.05 8.14
N THR A 88 7.75 4.82 9.18
CA THR A 88 7.55 4.43 10.58
C THR A 88 6.42 5.25 11.15
N LEU A 89 5.41 4.58 11.70
CA LEU A 89 4.29 5.19 12.40
C LEU A 89 4.46 4.94 13.90
N MET A 90 4.00 5.86 14.73
CA MET A 90 3.86 5.71 16.17
C MET A 90 2.39 5.69 16.51
N THR A 91 1.92 4.65 17.18
CA THR A 91 0.53 4.57 17.65
C THR A 91 0.26 5.61 18.73
N ASP A 92 -1.01 6.01 18.85
CA ASP A 92 -1.43 6.97 19.88
C ASP A 92 -1.18 6.44 21.32
N ASP A 93 -0.98 5.13 21.48
CA ASP A 93 -0.64 4.45 22.75
C ASP A 93 0.84 4.02 22.87
N GLY A 94 1.71 4.55 21.99
CA GLY A 94 3.17 4.52 22.17
C GLY A 94 3.93 3.33 21.59
N ALA A 95 3.34 2.55 20.68
CA ALA A 95 4.01 1.46 19.97
C ALA A 95 4.47 1.88 18.56
N PRO A 96 5.74 1.65 18.18
CA PRO A 96 6.19 1.89 16.81
C PRO A 96 5.74 0.77 15.87
N ILE A 97 5.31 1.15 14.67
CA ILE A 97 4.91 0.24 13.58
C ILE A 97 5.69 0.61 12.33
N TYR A 98 6.36 -0.36 11.73
CA TYR A 98 6.86 -0.22 10.37
C TYR A 98 5.71 -0.51 9.40
N LEU A 99 5.54 0.39 8.42
CA LEU A 99 4.59 0.22 7.33
C LEU A 99 5.36 0.28 6.01
N ALA A 100 5.20 -0.77 5.22
CA ALA A 100 5.58 -0.77 3.81
C ALA A 100 4.37 -1.06 2.95
N TYR A 101 4.29 -0.45 1.78
CA TYR A 101 3.32 -0.89 0.80
C TYR A 101 3.84 -0.73 -0.62
N LYS A 102 3.44 -1.68 -1.45
CA LYS A 102 3.67 -1.63 -2.89
C LYS A 102 2.36 -1.59 -3.62
N GLY A 103 2.32 -0.90 -4.73
CA GLY A 103 1.09 -0.77 -5.50
C GLY A 103 1.31 -0.58 -6.98
N ARG A 104 0.20 -0.68 -7.70
CA ARG A 104 0.13 -0.42 -9.13
C ARG A 104 -1.01 0.50 -9.48
N ALA A 105 -0.79 1.33 -10.49
CA ALA A 105 -1.83 2.13 -11.12
C ALA A 105 -1.65 2.12 -12.64
N ASP A 106 -2.75 2.05 -13.37
CA ASP A 106 -2.77 2.32 -14.80
C ASP A 106 -2.91 3.83 -15.03
N TRP A 107 -1.81 4.48 -15.37
CA TRP A 107 -1.77 5.91 -15.70
C TRP A 107 -1.49 6.15 -17.19
N SER A 108 -1.79 5.17 -18.05
CA SER A 108 -1.66 5.31 -19.51
C SER A 108 -2.50 6.47 -20.08
N SER A 109 -3.60 6.83 -19.42
CA SER A 109 -4.47 7.96 -19.76
C SER A 109 -4.11 9.27 -19.04
N GLY A 110 -3.08 9.27 -18.20
CA GLY A 110 -2.61 10.41 -17.43
C GLY A 110 -2.33 10.06 -15.97
N MET A 111 -1.28 10.67 -15.42
CA MET A 111 -0.88 10.50 -14.02
C MET A 111 -2.04 10.87 -13.07
N GLY A 112 -2.31 10.01 -12.09
CA GLY A 112 -3.34 10.22 -11.08
C GLY A 112 -4.79 10.07 -11.57
N LYS A 113 -5.02 9.58 -12.80
CA LYS A 113 -6.38 9.43 -13.37
C LYS A 113 -7.10 8.15 -12.98
N ALA A 114 -6.37 7.15 -12.50
CA ALA A 114 -6.93 5.88 -12.02
C ALA A 114 -6.50 5.61 -10.57
N PRO A 115 -7.28 4.81 -9.82
CA PRO A 115 -6.90 4.36 -8.49
C PRO A 115 -5.55 3.64 -8.48
N VAL A 116 -4.85 3.78 -7.37
CA VAL A 116 -3.71 2.93 -7.04
C VAL A 116 -4.23 1.78 -6.19
N TYR A 117 -3.92 0.55 -6.60
CA TYR A 117 -4.16 -0.63 -5.77
C TYR A 117 -2.87 -1.02 -5.07
N VAL A 118 -2.92 -1.12 -3.74
CA VAL A 118 -1.75 -1.38 -2.90
C VAL A 118 -1.94 -2.65 -2.06
N GLY A 119 -0.84 -3.35 -1.81
CA GLY A 119 -0.72 -4.33 -0.73
C GLY A 119 0.12 -3.70 0.38
N MET A 120 -0.43 -3.67 1.59
CA MET A 120 0.21 -3.08 2.77
C MET A 120 0.73 -4.18 3.70
N GLU A 121 1.93 -3.98 4.21
CA GLU A 121 2.63 -4.84 5.15
C GLU A 121 2.93 -4.02 6.41
N PHE A 122 2.55 -4.55 7.56
CA PHE A 122 2.78 -3.95 8.87
C PHE A 122 3.71 -4.85 9.66
N GLU A 123 4.69 -4.27 10.35
CA GLU A 123 5.54 -4.97 11.32
C GLU A 123 5.53 -4.21 12.63
N ALA A 124 5.27 -4.92 13.73
CA ALA A 124 5.30 -4.40 15.09
C ALA A 124 5.99 -5.41 16.01
N GLY A 125 6.75 -4.92 16.99
CA GLY A 125 7.33 -5.76 18.05
C GLY A 125 6.44 -5.87 19.30
N ASP A 126 5.35 -5.10 19.35
CA ASP A 126 4.42 -5.05 20.47
C ASP A 126 3.22 -5.97 20.20
N GLU A 127 2.92 -6.90 21.10
CA GLU A 127 1.90 -7.94 20.91
C GLU A 127 0.46 -7.42 20.75
N ARG A 128 0.21 -6.13 21.02
CA ARG A 128 -1.09 -5.49 20.77
C ARG A 128 -1.41 -5.36 19.27
N TYR A 129 -0.39 -5.43 18.40
CA TYR A 129 -0.46 -5.07 16.98
C TYR A 129 -0.02 -6.21 16.04
#